data_AF-A0A6I5CNM8-F1
#
_entry.id   AF-A0A6I5CNM8-F1
#
_cell.length_a   1.000
_cell.length_b   1.000
_cell.length_c   1.000
_cell.angle_alpha   90.00
_cell.angle_beta   90.00
_cell.angle_gamma   90.00
#
_symmetry.space_group_name_H-M   'P 1'
#
loop_
_entity.id
_entity.type
_entity.pdbx_description
1 polymer ?
#
loop_
_entity_poly.entity_id
_entity_poly.type
_entity_poly.pdbx_seq_one_letter_code
_entity_poly.pdbx_strand_id
1 'polypeptide(L)' 'EAHLPVPSGITLPEYDGHCAAAGLTLVDRFATWDADPYDGGGYAVSVHRR' A
#
# COMPACT_ATOMS: atom_id res chain seq x y z
N GLU A 1 10.85 -28.18 -9.79
CA GLU A 1 10.63 -26.85 -10.37
C GLU A 1 11.21 -25.84 -9.39
N ALA A 2 12.25 -25.08 -9.77
CA ALA A 2 12.92 -24.16 -8.83
C ALA A 2 12.23 -22.79 -8.90
N HIS A 3 11.44 -22.45 -7.88
CA HIS A 3 10.89 -21.10 -7.76
C HIS A 3 12.01 -20.13 -7.37
N LEU A 4 12.10 -18.98 -8.04
CA LEU A 4 13.03 -17.93 -7.65
C LEU A 4 12.72 -17.49 -6.20
N PRO A 5 13.73 -17.08 -5.41
CA PRO A 5 13.47 -16.52 -4.10
C PRO A 5 12.57 -15.30 -4.24
N VAL A 6 11.50 -15.26 -3.43
CA VAL A 6 10.57 -14.12 -3.42
C VAL A 6 11.35 -12.89 -2.92
N PRO A 7 11.42 -11.80 -3.70
CA PRO A 7 12.02 -10.57 -3.23
C PRO A 7 11.30 -10.07 -1.97
N SER A 8 12.03 -9.42 -1.07
CA SER A 8 11.41 -8.74 0.07
C SER A 8 10.42 -7.70 -0.45
N GLY A 9 9.17 -7.75 0.03
CA GLY A 9 8.18 -6.71 -0.23
C GLY A 9 8.59 -5.37 0.38
N ILE A 10 7.93 -4.30 -0.06
CA ILE A 10 8.07 -2.96 0.52
C ILE A 10 7.06 -2.76 1.66
N THR A 11 7.44 -1.95 2.64
CA THR A 11 6.56 -1.50 3.72
C THR A 11 5.57 -0.44 3.22
N LEU A 12 4.50 -0.19 3.99
CA LEU A 12 3.54 0.87 3.65
C LEU A 12 4.16 2.28 3.61
N PRO A 13 5.05 2.67 4.54
CA PRO A 13 5.74 3.96 4.43
C PRO A 13 6.60 4.10 3.17
N GLU A 14 7.24 3.01 2.72
CA GLU A 14 8.01 3.01 1.46
C GLU A 14 7.08 3.15 0.25
N TYR A 15 5.97 2.41 0.23
CA TYR A 15 4.92 2.55 -0.77
C TYR A 15 4.39 4.00 -0.85
N ASP A 16 4.09 4.61 0.31
CA ASP A 16 3.61 6.00 0.39
C ASP A 16 4.63 7.00 -0.16
N GLY A 17 5.92 6.77 0.13
CA GLY A 17 7.02 7.56 -0.42
C GLY A 17 7.11 7.47 -1.96
N HIS A 18 6.95 6.27 -2.52
CA HIS A 18 6.93 6.08 -3.98
C HIS A 18 5.71 6.76 -4.64
N CYS A 19 4.53 6.68 -4.03
CA CYS A 19 3.34 7.38 -4.52
C CYS A 19 3.53 8.90 -4.48
N ALA A 20 4.06 9.44 -3.38
CA ALA A 20 4.37 10.87 -3.26
C ALA A 20 5.39 11.33 -4.31
N ALA A 21 6.45 10.55 -4.57
CA ALA A 21 7.43 10.84 -5.62
C ALA A 21 6.80 10.84 -7.04
N ALA A 22 5.73 10.08 -7.25
CA ALA A 22 4.94 10.08 -8.48
C ALA A 22 3.91 11.23 -8.56
N GLY A 23 3.84 12.10 -7.54
CA GLY A 23 2.89 13.21 -7.46
C GLY A 23 1.50 12.81 -6.95
N LEU A 24 1.39 11.68 -6.26
CA LEU A 24 0.14 11.22 -5.65
C LEU A 24 0.14 11.53 -4.15
N THR A 25 -0.90 12.22 -3.67
CA THR A 25 -1.09 12.48 -2.24
C THR A 25 -2.06 11.46 -1.65
N LEU A 26 -1.66 10.77 -0.58
CA LEU A 26 -2.52 9.86 0.17
C LEU A 26 -3.69 10.63 0.79
N VAL A 27 -4.91 10.14 0.57
CA VAL A 27 -6.15 10.75 1.08
C VAL A 27 -6.72 9.91 2.22
N ASP A 28 -6.82 8.59 2.03
CA ASP A 28 -7.39 7.68 3.01
C ASP A 28 -6.84 6.25 2.85
N ARG A 29 -7.02 5.43 3.88
CA ARG A 29 -6.60 4.03 3.90
C ARG A 29 -7.62 3.13 4.61
N PHE A 30 -7.94 2.02 3.96
CA PHE A 30 -8.90 1.03 4.42
C PHE A 30 -8.30 -0.38 4.48
N ALA A 31 -8.89 -1.24 5.31
CA ALA A 31 -8.53 -2.65 5.41
C ALA A 31 -9.18 -3.52 4.31
N THR A 32 -10.22 -3.01 3.63
CA THR A 32 -10.98 -3.72 2.61
C THR A 32 -11.46 -2.78 1.50
N TRP A 33 -11.96 -3.34 0.40
CA TRP A 33 -12.59 -2.56 -0.67
C TRP A 33 -13.95 -1.96 -0.28
N ASP A 34 -14.58 -2.50 0.78
CA ASP A 34 -15.82 -1.97 1.36
C ASP A 34 -15.57 -0.83 2.36
N ALA A 35 -14.33 -0.34 2.44
CA ALA A 35 -13.89 0.77 3.27
C ALA A 35 -13.92 0.51 4.79
N ASP A 36 -13.64 -0.72 5.23
CA ASP A 36 -13.42 -0.99 6.65
C ASP A 36 -12.19 -0.21 7.17
N PRO A 37 -12.21 0.32 8.42
CA PRO A 37 -11.10 1.08 8.97
C PRO A 37 -9.79 0.28 8.94
N TYR A 38 -8.69 0.94 8.55
CA TYR A 38 -7.37 0.33 8.60
C TYR A 38 -6.70 0.53 9.98
N ASP A 39 -6.40 -0.56 10.67
CA ASP A 39 -5.80 -0.59 12.00
C ASP A 39 -4.42 -1.28 12.04
N GLY A 40 -3.79 -1.50 10.88
CA GLY A 40 -2.46 -2.11 10.76
C GLY A 40 -2.44 -3.56 10.28
N GLY A 41 -3.52 -4.03 9.64
CA GLY A 41 -3.61 -5.39 9.09
C GLY A 41 -2.71 -5.66 7.86
N GLY A 42 -2.72 -6.92 7.39
CA GLY A 42 -1.89 -7.36 6.27
C GLY A 42 -2.38 -6.95 4.87
N TYR A 43 -3.50 -6.23 4.79
CA TYR A 43 -4.07 -5.74 3.54
C TYR A 43 -4.52 -4.29 3.69
N ALA A 44 -4.18 -3.46 2.71
CA ALA A 44 -4.49 -2.04 2.72
C ALA A 44 -4.97 -1.60 1.33
N VAL A 45 -6.04 -0.80 1.31
CA VAL A 45 -6.55 -0.09 0.14
C VAL A 45 -6.29 1.39 0.36
N SER A 46 -5.38 1.98 -0.42
CA SER A 46 -4.98 3.39 -0.30
C SER A 46 -5.61 4.24 -1.40
N VAL A 47 -6.37 5.26 -1.02
CA VAL A 47 -6.96 6.23 -1.96
C VAL A 47 -6.01 7.42 -2.12
N HIS A 48 -5.74 7.80 -3.37
CA HIS A 48 -4.85 8.92 -3.68
C HIS A 48 -5.52 9.95 -4.60
N ARG A 49 -5.07 11.20 -4.48
CA ARG A 49 -5.37 12.27 -5.44
C ARG A 49 -4.11 12.73 -6.17
N ARG A 50 -4.29 13.26 -7.39
CA ARG A 50 -3.24 13.94 -8.17
C ARG A 50 -3.36 15.45 -8.01
#